data_AF-A0A9D4FDI2-F1
#
_entry.id   AF-A0A9D4FDI2-F1
#
_cell.length_a   1.000
_cell.length_b   1.000
_cell.length_c   1.000
_cell.angle_alpha   90.00
_cell.angle_beta   90.00
_cell.angle_gamma   90.00
#
_symmetry.space_group_name_H-M   'P 1'
#
loop_
_entity.id
_entity.type
_entity.pdbx_description
1 polymer ?
#
loop_
_entity_poly.entity_id
_entity_poly.type
_entity_poly.pdbx_seq_one_letter_code
_entity_poly.pdbx_strand_id
1 'polypeptide(L)'
;MSVIQSTTHSCNVLTWNVRGIISAGSLSHLLDKHSVDIAIVTEHKLMKKSQHFLETIHANYTAHSICETEVTPLSRCGKGGIGILFKNTLSFSTKTISLTEHKNICGVKICTEKSLPIFVFAVYMPPVNYEIEEYIEYIDCLQGLVNRFSNEGIILICGDMNADITSDNAIGTDQRSTRLREFLIKNKLTALKTMSKRDFTFKPTQKTLDYVIIGDWQTDIINYNNIVTEDCCSVSDHFPIKTVLKIPVTNFDIKSDDVIAWNKCTRLNLNNYEELLKAYLSCINTSQLQPHSTDIENLYEHIVKCMKSASQALPKSKFNKNAQPYWNSSVKEAHNEQRRARKHWIENGKLPGRNNPYF
;
A
#
# COMPACT_ATOMS: atom_id res chain seq x y z
N MET A 1 5.00 28.56 20.10
CA MET A 1 3.73 27.98 19.60
C MET A 1 3.86 27.80 18.09
N SER A 2 4.10 26.59 17.62
CA SER A 2 4.05 26.29 16.18
C SER A 2 2.59 26.09 15.78
N VAL A 3 2.12 26.87 14.81
CA VAL A 3 0.81 26.67 14.19
C VAL A 3 0.83 25.31 13.49
N ILE A 4 0.09 24.33 14.01
CA ILE A 4 -0.12 23.06 13.33
C ILE A 4 -1.11 23.33 12.20
N GLN A 5 -0.60 23.54 10.98
CA GLN A 5 -1.45 23.45 9.79
C GLN A 5 -1.79 21.99 9.55
N SER A 6 -3.06 21.65 9.75
CA SER A 6 -3.64 20.39 9.30
C SER A 6 -3.63 20.38 7.77
N THR A 7 -2.67 19.68 7.18
CA THR A 7 -2.68 19.37 5.74
C THR A 7 -3.42 18.06 5.52
N THR A 8 -4.28 18.00 4.50
CA THR A 8 -4.87 16.72 4.08
C THR A 8 -4.01 16.14 2.97
N HIS A 9 -3.52 14.92 3.16
CA HIS A 9 -2.82 14.20 2.11
C HIS A 9 -3.82 13.29 1.40
N SER A 10 -3.70 13.23 0.08
CA SER A 10 -4.51 12.31 -0.72
C SER A 10 -3.77 10.98 -0.82
N CYS A 11 -4.44 9.88 -0.43
CA CYS A 11 -3.97 8.53 -0.74
C CYS A 11 -4.82 7.98 -1.88
N ASN A 12 -4.16 7.68 -3.00
CA ASN A 12 -4.77 7.16 -4.20
C ASN A 12 -4.75 5.64 -4.15
N VAL A 13 -5.92 5.02 -4.09
CA VAL A 13 -6.10 3.57 -4.15
C VAL A 13 -6.60 3.18 -5.53
N LEU A 14 -5.99 2.15 -6.13
CA LEU A 14 -6.44 1.53 -7.37
C LEU A 14 -6.85 0.09 -7.07
N THR A 15 -7.94 -0.41 -7.62
CA THR A 15 -8.26 -1.85 -7.61
C THR A 15 -8.56 -2.32 -9.02
N TRP A 16 -8.00 -3.47 -9.43
CA TRP A 16 -8.15 -3.99 -10.78
C TRP A 16 -7.98 -5.51 -10.85
N ASN A 17 -8.97 -6.20 -11.40
CA ASN A 17 -8.78 -7.55 -11.93
C ASN A 17 -8.01 -7.48 -13.26
N VAL A 18 -6.75 -7.94 -13.25
CA VAL A 18 -5.83 -7.81 -14.38
C VAL A 18 -5.95 -8.95 -15.40
N ARG A 19 -6.74 -10.00 -15.11
CA ARG A 19 -6.89 -11.21 -15.94
C ARG A 19 -5.58 -11.91 -16.31
N GLY A 20 -4.55 -11.74 -15.50
CA GLY A 20 -3.21 -12.28 -15.68
C GLY A 20 -2.20 -11.14 -15.79
N ILE A 21 -0.98 -11.40 -15.33
CA ILE A 21 0.05 -10.35 -15.24
C ILE A 21 0.61 -9.87 -16.59
N ILE A 22 0.11 -10.38 -17.71
CA ILE A 22 0.40 -9.85 -19.06
C ILE A 22 0.08 -8.35 -19.13
N SER A 23 -0.88 -7.89 -18.32
CA SER A 23 -1.25 -6.48 -18.14
C SER A 23 -0.22 -5.62 -17.38
N ALA A 24 0.97 -6.14 -17.04
CA ALA A 24 1.98 -5.44 -16.24
C ALA A 24 2.37 -4.06 -16.78
N GLY A 25 2.55 -3.92 -18.10
CA GLY A 25 2.89 -2.63 -18.71
C GLY A 25 1.78 -1.59 -18.52
N SER A 26 0.52 -1.97 -18.74
CA SER A 26 -0.64 -1.12 -18.49
C SER A 26 -0.80 -0.79 -17.01
N LEU A 27 -0.57 -1.76 -16.12
CA LEU A 27 -0.59 -1.52 -14.68
C LEU A 27 0.49 -0.51 -14.28
N SER A 28 1.73 -0.69 -14.71
CA SER A 28 2.83 0.27 -14.47
C SER A 28 2.47 1.68 -14.95
N HIS A 29 1.89 1.80 -16.15
CA HIS A 29 1.45 3.09 -16.67
C HIS A 29 0.35 3.73 -15.82
N LEU A 30 -0.65 2.95 -15.38
CA LEU A 30 -1.74 3.42 -14.51
C LEU A 30 -1.22 3.89 -13.15
N LEU A 31 -0.23 3.18 -12.58
CA LEU A 31 0.40 3.55 -11.32
C LEU A 31 0.99 4.96 -11.38
N ASP A 32 1.70 5.28 -12.46
CA ASP A 32 2.27 6.62 -12.69
C ASP A 32 1.21 7.65 -13.03
N LYS A 33 0.38 7.37 -14.05
CA LYS A 33 -0.64 8.31 -14.56
C LYS A 33 -1.59 8.79 -13.48
N HIS A 34 -1.95 7.92 -12.55
CA HIS A 34 -2.90 8.22 -11.49
C HIS A 34 -2.26 8.48 -10.12
N SER A 35 -0.91 8.53 -10.06
CA SER A 35 -0.14 8.73 -8.84
C SER A 35 -0.54 7.76 -7.72
N VAL A 36 -0.84 6.51 -8.07
CA VAL A 36 -1.40 5.50 -7.16
C VAL A 36 -0.48 5.30 -5.96
N ASP A 37 -1.01 5.19 -4.75
CA ASP A 37 -0.22 4.92 -3.55
C ASP A 37 -0.30 3.43 -3.17
N ILE A 38 -1.49 2.86 -3.37
CA ILE A 38 -1.82 1.46 -3.09
C ILE A 38 -2.61 0.91 -4.28
N ALA A 39 -2.15 -0.17 -4.88
CA ALA A 39 -2.86 -0.87 -5.94
C ALA A 39 -3.21 -2.30 -5.52
N ILE A 40 -4.47 -2.65 -5.64
CA ILE A 40 -5.02 -3.97 -5.43
C ILE A 40 -5.17 -4.64 -6.79
N VAL A 41 -4.58 -5.81 -6.92
CA VAL A 41 -4.54 -6.57 -8.16
C VAL A 41 -5.11 -7.96 -7.92
N THR A 42 -6.12 -8.34 -8.66
CA THR A 42 -6.74 -9.68 -8.61
C THR A 42 -6.54 -10.42 -9.94
N GLU A 43 -6.60 -11.75 -9.89
CA GLU A 43 -6.24 -12.65 -10.99
C GLU A 43 -4.88 -12.34 -11.63
N HIS A 44 -3.82 -12.10 -10.85
CA HIS A 44 -2.50 -11.92 -11.45
C HIS A 44 -1.91 -13.23 -12.04
N LYS A 45 -2.46 -14.40 -11.66
CA LYS A 45 -2.13 -15.73 -12.23
C LYS A 45 -0.66 -16.14 -12.12
N LEU A 46 0.07 -15.58 -11.16
CA LEU A 46 1.47 -15.95 -10.92
C LEU A 46 1.53 -17.19 -10.03
N MET A 47 2.47 -18.08 -10.35
CA MET A 47 2.86 -19.17 -9.46
C MET A 47 3.70 -18.63 -8.30
N LYS A 48 3.74 -19.34 -7.18
CA LYS A 48 4.56 -18.96 -6.01
C LYS A 48 6.03 -18.69 -6.35
N LYS A 49 6.67 -19.49 -7.21
CA LYS A 49 8.06 -19.27 -7.66
C LYS A 49 8.26 -17.95 -8.45
N SER A 50 7.21 -17.44 -9.07
CA SER A 50 7.22 -16.22 -9.88
C SER A 50 6.58 -15.03 -9.15
N GLN A 51 6.29 -15.16 -7.86
CA GLN A 51 5.64 -14.14 -7.05
C GLN A 51 6.38 -12.79 -7.09
N HIS A 52 7.71 -12.83 -7.09
CA HIS A 52 8.60 -11.66 -7.14
C HIS A 52 8.40 -10.80 -8.40
N PHE A 53 7.77 -11.34 -9.46
CA PHE A 53 7.48 -10.58 -10.67
C PHE A 53 6.63 -9.34 -10.40
N LEU A 54 5.72 -9.37 -9.40
CA LEU A 54 4.92 -8.19 -9.03
C LEU A 54 5.77 -6.99 -8.61
N GLU A 55 6.91 -7.22 -7.97
CA GLU A 55 7.84 -6.17 -7.54
C GLU A 55 8.63 -5.59 -8.72
N THR A 56 8.68 -6.31 -9.84
CA THR A 56 9.36 -5.86 -11.07
C THR A 56 8.47 -5.00 -11.97
N ILE A 57 7.16 -4.94 -11.70
CA ILE A 57 6.20 -4.17 -12.51
C ILE A 57 6.55 -2.69 -12.49
N HIS A 58 6.96 -2.18 -11.33
CA HIS A 58 7.29 -0.76 -11.17
C HIS A 58 8.31 -0.55 -10.05
N ALA A 59 9.45 0.10 -10.36
CA ALA A 59 10.60 0.24 -9.45
C ALA A 59 10.30 0.93 -8.11
N ASN A 60 9.26 1.77 -8.06
CA ASN A 60 8.84 2.51 -6.87
C ASN A 60 7.83 1.76 -5.98
N TYR A 61 7.49 0.51 -6.27
CA TYR A 61 6.52 -0.26 -5.50
C TYR A 61 7.12 -1.55 -4.95
N THR A 62 6.62 -1.95 -3.79
CA THR A 62 6.80 -3.29 -3.23
C THR A 62 5.44 -3.99 -3.28
N ALA A 63 5.42 -5.33 -3.29
CA ALA A 63 4.19 -6.10 -3.36
C ALA A 63 4.08 -7.08 -2.18
N HIS A 64 2.87 -7.21 -1.64
CA HIS A 64 2.49 -8.34 -0.82
C HIS A 64 1.42 -9.14 -1.58
N SER A 65 1.61 -10.43 -1.76
CA SER A 65 0.71 -11.24 -2.58
C SER A 65 0.53 -12.65 -2.06
N ILE A 66 -0.56 -13.26 -2.49
CA ILE A 66 -0.85 -14.68 -2.32
C ILE A 66 -0.95 -15.29 -3.70
N CYS A 67 -0.10 -16.28 -3.94
CA CYS A 67 -0.05 -17.04 -5.18
C CYS A 67 -0.59 -18.45 -4.95
N GLU A 68 -1.06 -19.09 -6.01
CA GLU A 68 -1.43 -20.50 -5.95
C GLU A 68 -0.17 -21.38 -5.75
N THR A 69 -0.30 -22.44 -4.95
CA THR A 69 0.80 -23.38 -4.66
C THR A 69 1.01 -24.34 -5.83
N GLU A 70 2.24 -24.82 -6.01
CA GLU A 70 2.66 -25.67 -7.14
C GLU A 70 1.99 -27.05 -7.19
N VAL A 71 1.26 -27.45 -6.15
CA VAL A 71 0.68 -28.79 -5.99
C VAL A 71 -0.70 -28.90 -6.65
N THR A 72 -1.23 -27.83 -7.25
CA THR A 72 -2.51 -27.92 -7.95
C THR A 72 -2.34 -28.63 -9.30
N PRO A 73 -3.31 -29.50 -9.70
CA PRO A 73 -3.26 -30.17 -11.00
C PRO A 73 -3.08 -29.13 -12.11
N LEU A 74 -2.38 -29.50 -13.20
CA LEU A 74 -2.07 -28.61 -14.35
C LEU A 74 -3.28 -27.81 -14.86
N SER A 75 -4.52 -28.28 -14.66
CA SER A 75 -5.79 -27.61 -14.96
C SER A 75 -6.10 -26.35 -14.13
N ARG A 76 -5.36 -26.11 -13.04
CA ARG A 76 -5.43 -24.91 -12.18
C ARG A 76 -4.18 -24.05 -12.24
N CYS A 77 -3.10 -24.48 -12.90
CA CYS A 77 -1.89 -23.67 -13.02
C CYS A 77 -2.21 -22.33 -13.70
N GLY A 78 -1.94 -21.22 -13.00
CA GLY A 78 -2.25 -19.88 -13.49
C GLY A 78 -3.71 -19.45 -13.30
N LYS A 79 -4.40 -19.91 -12.25
CA LYS A 79 -5.71 -19.38 -11.83
C LYS A 79 -5.59 -18.57 -10.53
N GLY A 80 -6.45 -17.57 -10.36
CA GLY A 80 -6.45 -16.71 -9.18
C GLY A 80 -5.18 -15.87 -9.02
N GLY A 81 -4.72 -15.73 -7.78
CA GLY A 81 -3.62 -14.85 -7.40
C GLY A 81 -4.11 -13.44 -7.08
N ILE A 82 -3.70 -12.93 -5.93
CA ILE A 82 -4.04 -11.59 -5.45
C ILE A 82 -2.81 -10.88 -4.91
N GLY A 83 -2.75 -9.57 -5.09
CA GLY A 83 -1.62 -8.77 -4.63
C GLY A 83 -2.03 -7.36 -4.25
N ILE A 84 -1.32 -6.81 -3.27
CA ILE A 84 -1.33 -5.41 -2.90
C ILE A 84 0.05 -4.85 -3.20
N LEU A 85 0.13 -3.99 -4.21
CA LEU A 85 1.30 -3.18 -4.49
C LEU A 85 1.16 -1.87 -3.71
N PHE A 86 2.22 -1.40 -3.09
CA PHE A 86 2.22 -0.12 -2.40
C PHE A 86 3.55 0.59 -2.64
N LYS A 87 3.52 1.93 -2.69
CA LYS A 87 4.73 2.73 -2.91
C LYS A 87 5.78 2.41 -1.85
N ASN A 88 7.04 2.38 -2.25
CA ASN A 88 8.18 2.14 -1.35
C ASN A 88 8.27 3.17 -0.21
N THR A 89 7.72 4.37 -0.41
CA THR A 89 7.60 5.40 0.63
C THR A 89 6.66 4.98 1.77
N LEU A 90 5.79 3.99 1.56
CA LEU A 90 4.90 3.41 2.56
C LEU A 90 5.48 2.14 3.21
N SER A 91 6.62 1.61 2.74
CA SER A 91 7.12 0.31 3.20
C SER A 91 7.44 0.28 4.70
N PHE A 92 7.95 1.39 5.27
CA PHE A 92 8.25 1.47 6.71
C PHE A 92 7.00 1.56 7.60
N SER A 93 5.89 2.04 7.05
CA SER A 93 4.61 2.14 7.74
C SER A 93 3.70 0.96 7.46
N THR A 94 4.06 0.06 6.55
CA THR A 94 3.21 -1.06 6.12
C THR A 94 3.62 -2.36 6.78
N LYS A 95 2.65 -3.07 7.35
CA LYS A 95 2.81 -4.42 7.91
C LYS A 95 1.85 -5.38 7.22
N THR A 96 2.35 -6.52 6.76
CA THR A 96 1.51 -7.56 6.16
C THR A 96 0.62 -8.22 7.22
N ILE A 97 -0.63 -8.49 6.87
CA ILE A 97 -1.57 -9.22 7.71
C ILE A 97 -1.58 -10.67 7.22
N SER A 98 -1.08 -11.59 8.05
CA SER A 98 -1.01 -13.00 7.70
C SER A 98 -2.40 -13.64 7.75
N LEU A 99 -2.87 -14.11 6.60
CA LEU A 99 -4.14 -14.85 6.43
C LEU A 99 -3.79 -16.22 5.84
N THR A 100 -3.26 -17.12 6.67
CA THR A 100 -2.66 -18.39 6.22
C THR A 100 -3.65 -19.37 5.61
N GLU A 101 -4.94 -19.20 5.86
CA GLU A 101 -5.99 -20.15 5.47
C GLU A 101 -6.75 -19.74 4.20
N HIS A 102 -6.59 -18.50 3.72
CA HIS A 102 -7.43 -17.96 2.66
C HIS A 102 -6.60 -17.56 1.44
N LYS A 103 -6.80 -18.28 0.34
CA LYS A 103 -6.01 -18.09 -0.90
C LYS A 103 -6.44 -16.87 -1.71
N ASN A 104 -7.63 -16.34 -1.42
CA ASN A 104 -8.22 -15.24 -2.16
C ASN A 104 -8.43 -13.97 -1.33
N ILE A 105 -7.81 -13.87 -0.14
CA ILE A 105 -7.77 -12.63 0.63
C ILE A 105 -6.35 -12.37 1.13
N CYS A 106 -5.80 -11.18 0.85
CA CYS A 106 -4.53 -10.73 1.42
C CYS A 106 -4.70 -9.35 2.03
N GLY A 107 -3.92 -9.05 3.06
CA GLY A 107 -4.13 -7.83 3.86
C GLY A 107 -2.82 -7.11 4.18
N VAL A 108 -2.91 -5.79 4.26
CA VAL A 108 -1.84 -4.96 4.83
C VAL A 108 -2.44 -3.95 5.82
N LYS A 109 -1.68 -3.66 6.87
CA LYS A 109 -1.93 -2.57 7.82
C LYS A 109 -0.96 -1.45 7.51
N ILE A 110 -1.47 -0.27 7.23
CA ILE A 110 -0.69 0.95 7.03
C ILE A 110 -0.83 1.80 8.28
N CYS A 111 0.25 1.88 9.04
CA CYS A 111 0.33 2.70 10.25
C CYS A 111 0.52 4.17 9.86
N THR A 112 -0.36 5.00 10.38
CA THR A 112 -0.25 6.45 10.32
C THR A 112 0.16 6.96 11.70
N GLU A 113 1.09 7.92 11.77
CA GLU A 113 1.65 8.36 13.06
C GLU A 113 0.63 9.05 13.99
N LYS A 114 -0.37 9.73 13.42
CA LYS A 114 -1.37 10.52 14.18
C LYS A 114 -2.82 10.29 13.79
N SER A 115 -3.07 9.33 12.93
CA SER A 115 -4.43 8.93 12.54
C SER A 115 -4.61 7.44 12.76
N LEU A 116 -5.85 6.99 12.67
CA LEU A 116 -6.17 5.57 12.75
C LEU A 116 -5.46 4.83 11.61
N PRO A 117 -4.89 3.63 11.88
CA PRO A 117 -4.28 2.82 10.85
C PRO A 117 -5.31 2.47 9.77
N ILE A 118 -4.82 2.24 8.55
CA ILE A 118 -5.63 1.80 7.42
C ILE A 118 -5.36 0.32 7.18
N PHE A 119 -6.40 -0.49 7.29
CA PHE A 119 -6.40 -1.91 6.97
C PHE A 119 -6.95 -2.09 5.57
N VAL A 120 -6.09 -2.51 4.64
CA VAL A 120 -6.46 -2.75 3.24
C VAL A 120 -6.46 -4.24 2.99
N PHE A 121 -7.59 -4.76 2.54
CA PHE A 121 -7.78 -6.15 2.16
C PHE A 121 -8.05 -6.25 0.66
N ALA A 122 -7.20 -6.98 -0.06
CA ALA A 122 -7.44 -7.37 -1.44
C ALA A 122 -8.23 -8.67 -1.47
N VAL A 123 -9.31 -8.71 -2.24
CA VAL A 123 -10.27 -9.82 -2.27
C VAL A 123 -10.56 -10.25 -3.70
N TYR A 124 -10.57 -11.56 -3.94
CA TYR A 124 -11.06 -12.16 -5.18
C TYR A 124 -12.09 -13.25 -4.87
N MET A 125 -13.37 -12.91 -4.81
CA MET A 125 -14.40 -13.84 -4.39
C MET A 125 -14.64 -14.96 -5.43
N PRO A 126 -15.10 -16.16 -5.03
CA PRO A 126 -15.37 -17.25 -5.97
C PRO A 126 -16.42 -16.88 -7.05
N PRO A 127 -16.10 -17.02 -8.35
CA PRO A 127 -17.04 -16.75 -9.44
C PRO A 127 -18.16 -17.81 -9.54
N VAL A 128 -19.09 -17.59 -10.48
CA VAL A 128 -20.31 -18.42 -10.68
C VAL A 128 -20.06 -19.90 -10.94
N ASN A 129 -18.87 -20.28 -11.39
CA ASN A 129 -18.49 -21.67 -11.66
C ASN A 129 -17.96 -22.42 -10.44
N TYR A 130 -18.06 -21.82 -9.25
CA TYR A 130 -17.80 -22.44 -7.95
C TYR A 130 -19.13 -22.65 -7.22
N GLU A 131 -19.14 -23.52 -6.21
CA GLU A 131 -20.32 -23.72 -5.37
C GLU A 131 -20.60 -22.48 -4.51
N ILE A 132 -21.87 -22.26 -4.16
CA ILE A 132 -22.26 -21.09 -3.35
C ILE A 132 -21.68 -21.18 -1.93
N GLU A 133 -21.50 -22.39 -1.41
CA GLU A 133 -20.91 -22.66 -0.09
C GLU A 133 -19.49 -22.08 0.01
N GLU A 134 -18.66 -22.23 -1.04
CA GLU A 134 -17.32 -21.65 -1.07
C GLU A 134 -17.38 -20.12 -1.01
N TYR A 135 -18.35 -19.51 -1.69
CA TYR A 135 -18.57 -18.07 -1.62
C TYR A 135 -18.98 -17.62 -0.20
N ILE A 136 -19.84 -18.38 0.47
CA ILE A 136 -20.29 -18.11 1.86
C ILE A 136 -19.11 -18.23 2.83
N GLU A 137 -18.23 -19.22 2.67
CA GLU A 137 -17.02 -19.34 3.48
C GLU A 137 -16.17 -18.07 3.41
N TYR A 138 -15.98 -17.50 2.21
CA TYR A 138 -15.25 -16.23 2.08
C TYR A 138 -16.00 -15.04 2.68
N ILE A 139 -17.34 -15.00 2.64
CA ILE A 139 -18.13 -13.98 3.36
C ILE A 139 -17.91 -14.08 4.87
N ASP A 140 -17.88 -15.28 5.44
CA ASP A 140 -17.59 -15.49 6.86
C ASP A 140 -16.16 -15.07 7.22
N CYS A 141 -15.20 -15.27 6.32
CA CYS A 141 -13.84 -14.75 6.48
C CYS A 141 -13.82 -13.23 6.52
N LEU A 142 -14.51 -12.55 5.59
CA LEU A 142 -14.65 -11.10 5.58
C LEU A 142 -15.33 -10.59 6.86
N GLN A 143 -16.33 -11.31 7.37
CA GLN A 143 -16.97 -11.01 8.66
C GLN A 143 -15.97 -11.07 9.81
N GLY A 144 -15.08 -12.07 9.84
CA GLY A 144 -14.00 -12.15 10.83
C GLY A 144 -13.03 -10.96 10.76
N LEU A 145 -12.66 -10.53 9.54
CA LEU A 145 -11.80 -9.37 9.33
C LEU A 145 -12.47 -8.07 9.80
N VAL A 146 -13.75 -7.86 9.46
CA VAL A 146 -14.51 -6.69 9.90
C VAL A 146 -14.62 -6.67 11.42
N ASN A 147 -15.01 -7.78 12.05
CA ASN A 147 -15.12 -7.87 13.50
C ASN A 147 -13.82 -7.52 14.21
N ARG A 148 -12.69 -7.94 13.64
CA ARG A 148 -11.37 -7.71 14.20
C ARG A 148 -10.89 -6.28 14.02
N PHE A 149 -10.98 -5.73 12.81
CA PHE A 149 -10.24 -4.52 12.46
C PHE A 149 -11.07 -3.24 12.39
N SER A 150 -12.41 -3.33 12.31
CA SER A 150 -13.30 -2.16 12.21
C SER A 150 -13.17 -1.19 13.38
N ASN A 151 -12.91 -1.70 14.59
CA ASN A 151 -12.71 -0.89 15.80
C ASN A 151 -11.27 -0.39 15.97
N GLU A 152 -10.32 -0.95 15.22
CA GLU A 152 -8.90 -0.56 15.31
C GLU A 152 -8.51 0.54 14.32
N GLY A 153 -9.30 0.76 13.27
CA GLY A 153 -9.01 1.81 12.29
C GLY A 153 -9.90 1.80 11.05
N ILE A 154 -9.37 2.37 9.97
CA ILE A 154 -10.06 2.45 8.68
C ILE A 154 -9.98 1.10 8.00
N ILE A 155 -11.12 0.54 7.60
CA ILE A 155 -11.16 -0.72 6.86
C ILE A 155 -11.51 -0.46 5.40
N LEU A 156 -10.68 -0.96 4.49
CA LEU A 156 -10.89 -0.95 3.05
C LEU A 156 -10.85 -2.38 2.53
N ILE A 157 -11.95 -2.83 1.94
CA ILE A 157 -12.03 -4.13 1.28
C ILE A 157 -12.18 -3.86 -0.21
N CYS A 158 -11.18 -4.23 -0.98
CA CYS A 158 -11.04 -3.86 -2.40
C CYS A 158 -10.85 -5.11 -3.25
N GLY A 159 -11.43 -5.13 -4.43
CA GLY A 159 -11.18 -6.20 -5.39
C GLY A 159 -12.45 -6.63 -6.12
N ASP A 160 -12.39 -7.82 -6.69
CA ASP A 160 -13.47 -8.42 -7.47
C ASP A 160 -14.29 -9.33 -6.57
N MET A 161 -15.53 -8.91 -6.32
CA MET A 161 -16.48 -9.59 -5.46
C MET A 161 -17.31 -10.63 -6.21
N ASN A 162 -17.20 -10.72 -7.54
CA ASN A 162 -17.96 -11.67 -8.36
C ASN A 162 -19.48 -11.69 -8.09
N ALA A 163 -20.03 -10.55 -7.68
CA ALA A 163 -21.43 -10.36 -7.33
C ALA A 163 -21.85 -8.94 -7.69
N ASP A 164 -23.05 -8.75 -8.23
CA ASP A 164 -23.56 -7.44 -8.64
C ASP A 164 -24.66 -6.96 -7.69
N ILE A 165 -24.30 -6.07 -6.78
CA ILE A 165 -25.22 -5.47 -5.80
C ILE A 165 -25.80 -4.12 -6.26
N THR A 166 -25.54 -3.72 -7.50
CA THR A 166 -26.02 -2.44 -8.05
C THR A 166 -27.34 -2.58 -8.80
N SER A 167 -27.61 -3.78 -9.33
CA SER A 167 -28.85 -4.10 -10.03
C SER A 167 -29.90 -4.64 -9.06
N ASP A 168 -31.01 -3.92 -8.90
CA ASP A 168 -32.16 -4.40 -8.11
C ASP A 168 -32.69 -5.75 -8.63
N ASN A 169 -32.52 -6.04 -9.92
CA ASN A 169 -32.93 -7.31 -10.53
C ASN A 169 -32.00 -8.48 -10.17
N ALA A 170 -30.72 -8.22 -9.91
CA ALA A 170 -29.76 -9.24 -9.47
C ALA A 170 -30.00 -9.62 -8.00
N ILE A 171 -30.51 -8.68 -7.21
CA ILE A 171 -30.77 -8.88 -5.79
C ILE A 171 -32.04 -9.73 -5.63
N GLY A 172 -31.91 -10.89 -4.98
CA GLY A 172 -32.99 -11.88 -4.82
C GLY A 172 -33.05 -12.95 -5.91
N THR A 173 -32.37 -12.77 -7.05
CA THR A 173 -32.23 -13.79 -8.09
C THR A 173 -30.84 -14.44 -8.09
N ASP A 174 -29.79 -13.68 -7.80
CA ASP A 174 -28.44 -14.19 -7.59
C ASP A 174 -28.12 -14.30 -6.09
N GLN A 175 -27.82 -15.53 -5.67
CA GLN A 175 -27.48 -15.83 -4.28
C GLN A 175 -26.21 -15.09 -3.84
N ARG A 176 -25.20 -14.93 -4.70
CA ARG A 176 -23.94 -14.24 -4.34
C ARG A 176 -24.16 -12.76 -4.06
N SER A 177 -24.89 -12.09 -4.96
CA SER A 177 -25.32 -10.70 -4.80
C SER A 177 -26.15 -10.50 -3.54
N THR A 178 -27.06 -11.43 -3.24
CA THR A 178 -27.87 -11.42 -2.02
C THR A 178 -27.00 -11.54 -0.77
N ARG A 179 -26.08 -12.53 -0.72
CA ARG A 179 -25.17 -12.74 0.43
C ARG A 179 -24.21 -11.58 0.66
N LEU A 180 -23.65 -11.01 -0.42
CA LEU A 180 -22.78 -9.84 -0.29
C LEU A 180 -23.55 -8.64 0.27
N ARG A 181 -24.77 -8.39 -0.23
CA ARG A 181 -25.61 -7.29 0.27
C ARG A 181 -25.99 -7.48 1.73
N GLU A 182 -26.39 -8.69 2.14
CA GLU A 182 -26.70 -9.01 3.54
C GLU A 182 -25.48 -8.74 4.44
N PHE A 183 -24.29 -9.16 4.02
CA PHE A 183 -23.05 -8.90 4.73
C PHE A 183 -22.77 -7.40 4.88
N LEU A 184 -22.94 -6.61 3.81
CA LEU A 184 -22.72 -5.16 3.85
C LEU A 184 -23.70 -4.47 4.81
N ILE A 185 -25.00 -4.79 4.71
CA ILE A 185 -26.04 -4.20 5.57
C ILE A 185 -25.78 -4.54 7.04
N LYS A 186 -25.52 -5.82 7.34
CA LYS A 186 -25.27 -6.29 8.71
C LYS A 186 -24.10 -5.56 9.37
N ASN A 187 -23.06 -5.26 8.60
CA ASN A 187 -21.83 -4.65 9.09
C ASN A 187 -21.76 -3.14 8.91
N LYS A 188 -22.82 -2.49 8.41
CA LYS A 188 -22.85 -1.06 8.07
C LYS A 188 -21.66 -0.68 7.18
N LEU A 189 -21.46 -1.47 6.14
CA LEU A 189 -20.45 -1.23 5.12
C LEU A 189 -21.12 -0.72 3.85
N THR A 190 -20.47 0.24 3.20
CA THR A 190 -20.89 0.80 1.92
C THR A 190 -19.90 0.40 0.85
N ALA A 191 -20.41 -0.20 -0.22
CA ALA A 191 -19.70 -0.28 -1.50
C ALA A 191 -19.75 1.10 -2.17
N LEU A 192 -18.58 1.71 -2.40
CA LEU A 192 -18.49 3.08 -2.90
C LEU A 192 -19.07 3.19 -4.30
N LYS A 193 -20.04 4.09 -4.48
CA LYS A 193 -20.60 4.41 -5.79
C LYS A 193 -19.55 5.07 -6.67
N THR A 194 -19.48 4.67 -7.93
CA THR A 194 -18.59 5.28 -8.92
C THR A 194 -19.24 6.55 -9.50
N MET A 195 -18.47 7.63 -9.68
CA MET A 195 -18.96 8.87 -10.31
C MET A 195 -18.73 8.92 -11.83
N SER A 196 -18.30 7.83 -12.44
CA SER A 196 -18.02 7.72 -13.86
C SER A 196 -19.30 7.68 -14.70
N LYS A 197 -19.18 8.06 -15.99
CA LYS A 197 -20.24 7.86 -17.00
C LYS A 197 -20.59 6.38 -17.20
N ARG A 198 -19.63 5.50 -16.93
CA ARG A 198 -19.80 4.05 -16.94
C ARG A 198 -20.17 3.58 -15.54
N ASP A 199 -21.11 2.66 -15.46
CA ASP A 199 -21.71 2.13 -14.24
C ASP A 199 -21.44 0.62 -14.07
N PHE A 200 -20.51 0.06 -14.85
CA PHE A 200 -20.09 -1.34 -14.76
C PHE A 200 -18.57 -1.48 -14.83
N THR A 201 -18.06 -2.50 -14.14
CA THR A 201 -16.63 -2.80 -14.06
C THR A 201 -16.24 -4.00 -14.92
N PHE A 202 -17.19 -4.87 -15.28
CA PHE A 202 -16.95 -6.05 -16.12
C PHE A 202 -17.61 -5.91 -17.51
N LYS A 203 -16.80 -5.93 -18.58
CA LYS A 203 -17.25 -5.64 -19.96
C LYS A 203 -18.25 -6.65 -20.55
N PRO A 204 -18.02 -7.98 -20.46
CA PRO A 204 -18.82 -8.95 -21.22
C PRO A 204 -20.31 -8.93 -20.89
N THR A 205 -20.66 -8.75 -19.62
CA THR A 205 -22.06 -8.74 -19.15
C THR A 205 -22.52 -7.39 -18.62
N GLN A 206 -21.65 -6.37 -18.67
CA GLN A 206 -21.91 -5.03 -18.13
C GLN A 206 -22.37 -5.06 -16.66
N LYS A 207 -21.78 -5.96 -15.86
CA LYS A 207 -22.01 -6.05 -14.43
C LYS A 207 -20.99 -5.23 -13.65
N THR A 208 -21.37 -4.77 -12.46
CA THR A 208 -20.42 -4.28 -11.48
C THR A 208 -20.00 -5.44 -10.60
N LEU A 209 -18.74 -5.88 -10.69
CA LEU A 209 -18.19 -6.99 -9.90
C LEU A 209 -17.06 -6.52 -9.00
N ASP A 210 -16.29 -5.52 -9.45
CA ASP A 210 -15.24 -4.89 -8.67
C ASP A 210 -15.78 -3.77 -7.77
N TYR A 211 -15.30 -3.73 -6.52
CA TYR A 211 -15.71 -2.73 -5.52
C TYR A 211 -14.55 -2.24 -4.67
N VAL A 212 -14.76 -1.04 -4.10
CA VAL A 212 -14.07 -0.56 -2.90
C VAL A 212 -15.13 -0.39 -1.81
N ILE A 213 -14.99 -1.14 -0.74
CA ILE A 213 -15.95 -1.23 0.37
C ILE A 213 -15.30 -0.63 1.62
N ILE A 214 -16.05 0.21 2.33
CA ILE A 214 -15.62 0.91 3.55
C ILE A 214 -16.76 0.93 4.58
N GLY A 215 -16.45 1.14 5.86
CA GLY A 215 -17.48 1.41 6.88
C GLY A 215 -18.24 2.71 6.60
N ASP A 216 -19.56 2.69 6.80
CA ASP A 216 -20.45 3.85 6.58
C ASP A 216 -19.96 5.08 7.38
N TRP A 217 -19.47 4.83 8.59
CA TRP A 217 -18.92 5.81 9.53
C TRP A 217 -17.57 6.41 9.09
N GLN A 218 -17.00 5.94 7.99
CA GLN A 218 -15.71 6.37 7.44
C GLN A 218 -15.85 6.97 6.03
N THR A 219 -17.07 7.14 5.52
CA THR A 219 -17.27 7.64 4.15
C THR A 219 -16.79 9.08 3.93
N ASP A 220 -16.70 9.90 4.99
CA ASP A 220 -16.23 11.29 4.94
C ASP A 220 -14.77 11.44 4.49
N ILE A 221 -13.96 10.40 4.65
CA ILE A 221 -12.58 10.41 4.15
C ILE A 221 -12.50 10.17 2.65
N ILE A 222 -13.58 9.78 1.98
CA ILE A 222 -13.58 9.56 0.53
C ILE A 222 -13.70 10.90 -0.20
N ASN A 223 -12.74 11.20 -1.06
CA ASN A 223 -12.82 12.35 -1.96
C ASN A 223 -13.63 12.01 -3.22
N TYR A 224 -13.26 10.94 -3.91
CA TYR A 224 -14.00 10.43 -5.07
C TYR A 224 -13.66 8.97 -5.33
N ASN A 225 -14.54 8.30 -6.08
CA ASN A 225 -14.39 6.93 -6.55
C ASN A 225 -14.82 6.85 -8.01
N ASN A 226 -13.95 6.40 -8.91
CA ASN A 226 -14.18 6.45 -10.35
C ASN A 226 -13.66 5.21 -11.09
N ILE A 227 -14.42 4.77 -12.09
CA ILE A 227 -13.94 3.76 -13.05
C ILE A 227 -12.96 4.43 -14.01
N VAL A 228 -11.76 3.84 -14.12
CA VAL A 228 -10.74 4.25 -15.08
C VAL A 228 -11.05 3.56 -16.41
N THR A 229 -11.43 4.34 -17.42
CA THR A 229 -11.84 3.83 -18.73
C THR A 229 -10.79 4.06 -19.82
N GLU A 230 -9.79 4.88 -19.54
CA GLU A 230 -8.70 5.21 -20.45
C GLU A 230 -7.60 4.15 -20.36
N ASP A 231 -7.01 3.75 -21.49
CA ASP A 231 -5.78 2.94 -21.58
C ASP A 231 -5.83 1.49 -21.02
N CYS A 232 -6.94 1.06 -20.43
CA CYS A 232 -7.12 -0.31 -19.90
C CYS A 232 -7.79 -1.29 -20.88
N CYS A 233 -8.24 -0.79 -22.04
CA CYS A 233 -9.29 -1.45 -22.81
C CYS A 233 -8.90 -2.77 -23.48
N SER A 234 -7.61 -3.07 -23.67
CA SER A 234 -7.15 -4.23 -24.46
C SER A 234 -6.58 -5.41 -23.65
N VAL A 235 -6.28 -5.24 -22.36
CA VAL A 235 -5.50 -6.25 -21.60
C VAL A 235 -6.29 -6.98 -20.51
N SER A 236 -7.43 -6.43 -20.08
CA SER A 236 -8.37 -7.08 -19.16
C SER A 236 -9.81 -6.80 -19.61
N ASP A 237 -10.72 -7.69 -19.30
CA ASP A 237 -12.16 -7.49 -19.45
C ASP A 237 -12.80 -6.74 -18.26
N HIS A 238 -12.02 -6.46 -17.22
CA HIS A 238 -12.38 -5.57 -16.11
C HIS A 238 -11.77 -4.17 -16.25
N PHE A 239 -12.51 -3.16 -15.79
CA PHE A 239 -12.01 -1.80 -15.64
C PHE A 239 -11.45 -1.58 -14.23
N PRO A 240 -10.30 -0.88 -14.10
CA PRO A 240 -9.83 -0.45 -12.80
C PRO A 240 -10.79 0.54 -12.14
N ILE A 241 -10.83 0.53 -10.81
CA ILE A 241 -11.48 1.56 -10.01
C ILE A 241 -10.40 2.34 -9.27
N LYS A 242 -10.44 3.67 -9.37
CA LYS A 242 -9.60 4.58 -8.60
C LYS A 242 -10.43 5.25 -7.50
N THR A 243 -9.98 5.10 -6.26
CA THR A 243 -10.53 5.78 -5.09
C THR A 243 -9.50 6.73 -4.52
N VAL A 244 -9.89 7.93 -4.11
CA VAL A 244 -9.01 8.88 -3.44
C VAL A 244 -9.50 9.12 -2.02
N LEU A 245 -8.62 8.85 -1.07
CA LEU A 245 -8.84 9.03 0.37
C LEU A 245 -8.19 10.34 0.83
N LYS A 246 -8.90 11.14 1.61
CA LYS A 246 -8.38 12.26 2.38
C LYS A 246 -7.88 11.73 3.70
N ILE A 247 -6.58 11.46 3.78
CA ILE A 247 -5.95 11.09 5.04
C ILE A 247 -5.49 12.40 5.71
N PRO A 248 -5.92 12.67 6.95
CA PRO A 248 -5.34 13.75 7.73
C PRO A 248 -3.87 13.41 7.97
N VAL A 249 -2.95 14.19 7.40
CA VAL A 249 -1.52 14.04 7.64
C VAL A 249 -1.02 15.33 8.22
N THR A 250 -0.50 15.29 9.44
CA THR A 250 0.37 16.39 9.85
C THR A 250 1.67 16.20 9.09
N ASN A 251 1.89 17.04 8.06
CA ASN A 251 3.17 17.10 7.37
C ASN A 251 4.23 17.39 8.42
N PHE A 252 5.05 16.40 8.72
CA PHE A 252 6.35 16.67 9.26
C PHE A 252 7.29 16.75 8.07
N ASP A 253 8.04 17.84 8.00
CA ASP A 253 9.37 17.73 7.43
C ASP A 253 10.08 16.63 8.21
N ILE A 254 10.12 15.42 7.62
CA ILE A 254 11.10 14.42 8.02
C ILE A 254 12.43 15.06 7.65
N LYS A 255 12.96 15.91 8.54
CA LYS A 255 14.39 16.06 8.65
C LYS A 255 14.87 14.63 8.84
N SER A 256 15.61 14.11 7.87
CA SER A 256 16.21 12.80 8.03
C SER A 256 17.06 12.89 9.30
N ASP A 257 16.53 12.42 10.42
CA ASP A 257 17.30 12.28 11.63
C ASP A 257 18.40 11.30 11.23
N ASP A 258 19.63 11.82 11.17
CA ASP A 258 20.76 11.04 10.69
C ASP A 258 20.86 9.75 11.52
N VAL A 259 20.66 8.60 10.88
CA VAL A 259 20.71 7.30 11.57
C VAL A 259 22.13 7.10 12.10
N ILE A 260 22.26 6.75 13.39
CA ILE A 260 23.58 6.49 13.99
C ILE A 260 24.24 5.31 13.26
N ALA A 261 25.46 5.54 12.78
CA ALA A 261 26.29 4.51 12.16
C ALA A 261 27.02 3.71 13.25
N TRP A 262 26.31 2.79 13.92
CA TRP A 262 26.87 1.99 15.01
C TRP A 262 28.17 1.26 14.62
N ASN A 263 28.27 0.82 13.38
CA ASN A 263 29.47 0.17 12.82
C ASN A 263 30.68 1.11 12.66
N LYS A 264 30.48 2.43 12.76
CA LYS A 264 31.54 3.45 12.72
C LYS A 264 31.83 4.03 14.11
N CYS A 265 31.10 3.63 15.14
CA CYS A 265 31.31 4.11 16.51
C CYS A 265 32.66 3.61 17.02
N THR A 266 33.56 4.54 17.31
CA THR A 266 34.78 4.24 18.06
C THR A 266 34.51 4.27 19.57
N ARG A 267 35.42 3.72 20.37
CA ARG A 267 35.34 3.80 21.83
C ARG A 267 35.34 5.24 22.35
N LEU A 268 36.05 6.14 21.67
CA LEU A 268 36.02 7.57 21.96
C LEU A 268 34.62 8.18 21.75
N ASN A 269 33.92 7.80 20.67
CA ASN A 269 32.55 8.29 20.43
C ASN A 269 31.58 7.80 21.52
N LEU A 270 31.72 6.55 21.95
CA LEU A 270 30.87 5.97 22.99
C LEU A 270 31.13 6.62 24.36
N ASN A 271 32.40 6.84 24.72
CA ASN A 271 32.76 7.54 25.95
C ASN A 271 32.22 8.97 25.95
N ASN A 272 32.39 9.72 24.86
CA ASN A 272 31.86 11.07 24.74
C ASN A 272 30.33 11.11 24.84
N TYR A 273 29.64 10.16 24.20
CA TYR A 273 28.19 10.00 24.33
C TYR A 273 27.79 9.75 25.79
N GLU A 274 28.48 8.84 26.48
CA GLU A 274 28.19 8.48 27.86
C GLU A 274 28.42 9.67 28.81
N GLU A 275 29.52 10.41 28.66
CA GLU A 275 29.81 11.60 29.45
C GLU A 275 28.75 12.70 29.24
N LEU A 276 28.39 12.98 27.98
CA LEU A 276 27.36 13.96 27.66
C LEU A 276 25.99 13.53 28.18
N LEU A 277 25.63 12.25 28.04
CA LEU A 277 24.36 11.73 28.54
C LEU A 277 24.29 11.84 30.07
N LYS A 278 25.36 11.46 30.78
CA LYS A 278 25.44 11.62 32.25
C LYS A 278 25.30 13.08 32.66
N ALA A 279 26.02 13.98 31.99
CA ALA A 279 25.92 15.41 32.24
C ALA A 279 24.48 15.93 32.02
N TYR A 280 23.84 15.58 30.91
CA TYR A 280 22.48 16.05 30.61
C TYR A 280 21.43 15.45 31.54
N LEU A 281 21.55 14.17 31.90
CA LEU A 281 20.64 13.54 32.87
C LEU A 281 20.79 14.15 34.27
N SER A 282 22.01 14.56 34.66
CA SER A 282 22.24 15.21 35.96
C SER A 282 21.55 16.58 36.08
N CYS A 283 21.19 17.21 34.96
CA CYS A 283 20.44 18.47 34.94
C CYS A 283 18.92 18.27 35.11
N ILE A 284 18.41 17.03 35.12
CA ILE A 284 16.99 16.76 35.31
C ILE A 284 16.66 16.93 36.80
N ASN A 285 15.92 17.99 37.13
CA ASN A 285 15.46 18.21 38.48
C ASN A 285 14.21 17.35 38.77
N THR A 286 14.38 16.30 39.57
CA THR A 286 13.29 15.40 39.95
C THR A 286 12.59 15.81 41.25
N SER A 287 13.09 16.83 41.95
CA SER A 287 12.59 17.22 43.29
C SER A 287 11.15 17.76 43.30
N GLN A 288 10.63 18.14 42.13
CA GLN A 288 9.29 18.71 41.97
C GLN A 288 8.29 17.76 41.29
N LEU A 289 8.70 16.53 40.94
CA LEU A 289 7.84 15.58 40.26
C LEU A 289 6.78 15.01 41.22
N GLN A 290 5.51 15.18 40.87
CA GLN A 290 4.42 14.44 41.50
C GLN A 290 4.05 13.24 40.60
N PRO A 291 3.49 12.15 41.15
CA PRO A 291 3.04 11.00 40.36
C PRO A 291 1.73 11.31 39.60
N HIS A 292 1.73 12.38 38.81
CA HIS A 292 0.66 12.74 37.88
C HIS A 292 1.08 12.43 36.45
N SER A 293 0.11 12.07 35.59
CA SER A 293 0.35 11.69 34.19
C SER A 293 1.15 12.73 33.41
N THR A 294 0.85 14.01 33.64
CA THR A 294 1.54 15.14 32.98
C THR A 294 3.00 15.27 33.40
N ASP A 295 3.32 15.04 34.67
CA ASP A 295 4.70 15.12 35.17
C ASP A 295 5.54 13.93 34.67
N ILE A 296 4.91 12.76 34.52
CA ILE A 296 5.53 11.57 33.94
C ILE A 296 5.83 11.80 32.44
N GLU A 297 4.88 12.35 31.68
CA GLU A 297 5.08 12.69 30.26
C GLU A 297 6.18 13.76 30.09
N ASN A 298 6.19 14.80 30.92
CA ASN A 298 7.22 15.84 30.88
C ASN A 298 8.62 15.29 31.21
N LEU A 299 8.71 14.39 32.20
CA LEU A 299 9.95 13.72 32.52
C LEU A 299 10.43 12.84 31.37
N TYR A 300 9.54 12.06 30.77
CA TYR A 300 9.83 11.23 29.62
C TYR A 300 10.39 12.06 28.45
N GLU A 301 9.72 13.16 28.09
CA GLU A 301 10.18 14.07 27.03
C GLU A 301 11.56 14.69 27.33
N HIS A 302 11.83 15.05 28.59
CA HIS A 302 13.14 15.53 29.00
C HIS A 302 14.23 14.46 28.86
N ILE A 303 13.96 13.21 29.27
CA ILE A 303 14.91 12.10 29.11
C ILE A 303 15.19 11.86 27.62
N VAL A 304 14.15 11.80 26.78
CA VAL A 304 14.29 11.63 25.33
C VAL A 304 15.12 12.76 24.73
N LYS A 305 14.91 14.01 25.15
CA LYS A 305 15.70 15.16 24.71
C LYS A 305 17.17 15.07 25.12
N CYS A 306 17.47 14.62 26.34
CA CYS A 306 18.84 14.39 26.80
C CYS A 306 19.53 13.33 25.93
N MET A 307 18.85 12.20 25.66
CA MET A 307 19.37 11.14 24.79
C MET A 307 19.61 11.63 23.36
N LYS A 308 18.67 12.38 22.78
CA LYS A 308 18.79 12.93 21.42
C LYS A 308 19.90 13.99 21.30
N SER A 309 20.17 14.73 22.37
CA SER A 309 21.25 15.72 22.41
C SER A 309 22.62 15.05 22.54
N ALA A 310 22.74 14.06 23.44
CA ALA A 310 23.97 13.29 23.60
C ALA A 310 24.33 12.50 22.34
N SER A 311 23.33 11.97 21.63
CA SER A 311 23.56 11.18 20.40
C SER A 311 24.20 11.96 19.26
N GLN A 312 24.27 13.30 19.32
CA GLN A 312 25.01 14.10 18.35
C GLN A 312 26.53 13.85 18.38
N ALA A 313 27.06 13.30 19.48
CA ALA A 313 28.46 12.86 19.56
C ALA A 313 28.74 11.54 18.82
N LEU A 314 27.69 10.82 18.40
CA LEU A 314 27.82 9.57 17.68
C LEU A 314 27.94 9.81 16.17
N PRO A 315 28.77 9.01 15.47
CA PRO A 315 28.91 9.10 14.03
C PRO A 315 27.58 8.78 13.34
N LYS A 316 27.28 9.58 12.33
CA LYS A 316 26.03 9.55 11.59
C LYS A 316 26.20 8.88 10.23
N SER A 317 25.26 8.00 9.89
CA SER A 317 25.16 7.40 8.57
C SER A 317 24.45 8.39 7.65
N LYS A 318 25.06 8.65 6.49
CA LYS A 318 24.35 9.29 5.39
C LYS A 318 23.64 8.21 4.62
N PHE A 319 22.35 8.41 4.33
CA PHE A 319 21.60 7.55 3.44
C PHE A 319 22.38 7.40 2.12
N ASN A 320 22.90 6.21 1.86
CA ASN A 320 23.52 5.89 0.59
C ASN A 320 22.42 5.34 -0.32
N LYS A 321 21.87 6.21 -1.17
CA LYS A 321 20.88 5.83 -2.19
C LYS A 321 21.32 4.67 -3.09
N ASN A 322 22.63 4.40 -3.17
CA ASN A 322 23.24 3.34 -3.98
C ASN A 322 23.57 2.07 -3.16
N ALA A 323 23.10 1.93 -1.91
CA ALA A 323 23.30 0.72 -1.10
C ALA A 323 22.19 -0.32 -1.29
N GLN A 324 21.41 -0.22 -2.36
CA GLN A 324 20.36 -1.18 -2.69
C GLN A 324 20.99 -2.54 -3.05
N PRO A 325 20.36 -3.68 -2.71
CA PRO A 325 20.94 -5.02 -2.90
C PRO A 325 21.35 -5.36 -4.34
N TYR A 326 20.69 -4.72 -5.31
CA TYR A 326 20.95 -4.87 -6.74
C TYR A 326 22.03 -3.93 -7.27
N TRP A 327 22.55 -2.99 -6.47
CA TRP A 327 23.60 -2.05 -6.87
C TRP A 327 24.99 -2.70 -6.81
N ASN A 328 25.20 -3.70 -7.67
CA ASN A 328 26.46 -4.42 -7.82
C ASN A 328 27.44 -3.69 -8.75
N SER A 329 28.65 -4.23 -8.90
CA SER A 329 29.72 -3.66 -9.75
C SER A 329 29.26 -3.43 -11.19
N SER A 330 28.51 -4.37 -11.75
CA SER A 330 27.98 -4.29 -13.13
C SER A 330 26.95 -3.16 -13.28
N VAL A 331 26.03 -3.01 -12.31
CA VAL A 331 25.05 -1.91 -12.32
C VAL A 331 25.73 -0.56 -12.14
N LYS A 332 26.77 -0.49 -11.32
CA LYS A 332 27.59 0.73 -11.15
C LYS A 332 28.31 1.11 -12.44
N GLU A 333 28.86 0.14 -13.18
CA GLU A 333 29.49 0.36 -14.49
C GLU A 333 28.49 0.86 -15.52
N ALA A 334 27.35 0.17 -15.68
CA ALA A 334 26.28 0.57 -16.60
C ALA A 334 25.75 1.98 -16.30
N HIS A 335 25.56 2.32 -15.02
CA HIS A 335 25.14 3.67 -14.63
C HIS A 335 26.22 4.73 -14.94
N ASN A 336 27.50 4.41 -14.77
CA ASN A 336 28.59 5.31 -15.15
C ASN A 336 28.66 5.52 -16.66
N GLU A 337 28.45 4.46 -17.45
CA GLU A 337 28.39 4.52 -18.90
C GLU A 337 27.20 5.36 -19.38
N GLN A 338 26.01 5.15 -18.81
CA GLN A 338 24.83 5.98 -19.08
C GLN A 338 25.09 7.46 -18.79
N ARG A 339 25.76 7.79 -17.67
CA ARG A 339 26.11 9.18 -17.34
C ARG A 339 27.13 9.77 -18.32
N ARG A 340 28.11 8.98 -18.77
CA ARG A 340 29.07 9.40 -19.81
C ARG A 340 28.35 9.64 -21.14
N ALA A 341 27.49 8.72 -21.57
CA ALA A 341 26.68 8.85 -22.79
C ALA A 341 25.77 10.08 -22.74
N ARG A 342 25.10 10.33 -21.60
CA ARG A 342 24.27 11.52 -21.39
C ARG A 342 25.09 12.81 -21.44
N LYS A 343 26.28 12.82 -20.83
CA LYS A 343 27.19 13.97 -20.88
C LYS A 343 27.62 14.24 -22.33
N HIS A 344 28.02 13.19 -23.05
CA HIS A 344 28.37 13.26 -24.46
C HIS A 344 27.19 13.77 -25.32
N TRP A 345 25.97 13.33 -25.03
CA TRP A 345 24.76 13.80 -25.71
C TRP A 345 24.46 15.29 -25.44
N ILE A 346 24.67 15.77 -24.20
CA ILE A 346 24.52 17.19 -23.85
C ILE A 346 25.59 18.03 -24.57
N GLU A 347 26.84 17.56 -24.60
CA GLU A 347 27.98 18.26 -25.18
C GLU A 347 27.91 18.34 -26.71
N ASN A 348 27.34 17.34 -27.38
CA ASN A 348 27.20 17.32 -28.84
C ASN A 348 25.88 17.92 -29.36
N GLY A 349 25.12 18.58 -28.48
CA GLY A 349 23.85 19.21 -28.80
C GLY A 349 22.71 18.20 -28.92
N LYS A 350 21.54 18.55 -28.36
CA LYS A 350 20.31 17.79 -28.61
C LYS A 350 20.05 17.77 -30.10
N LEU A 351 20.21 16.61 -30.76
CA LEU A 351 19.74 16.44 -32.13
C LEU A 351 18.23 16.71 -32.16
N PRO A 352 17.74 17.76 -32.84
CA PRO A 352 16.32 18.00 -32.98
C PRO A 352 15.73 16.92 -33.89
N GLY A 353 14.71 16.21 -33.40
CA GLY A 353 13.72 15.57 -34.26
C GLY A 353 14.13 14.31 -35.02
N ARG A 354 14.59 13.25 -34.34
CA ARG A 354 14.47 11.89 -34.89
C ARG A 354 13.76 10.96 -33.93
N ASN A 355 12.55 10.57 -34.32
CA ASN A 355 11.83 9.40 -33.80
C ASN A 355 12.78 8.20 -33.84
N ASN A 356 13.16 7.70 -32.66
CA ASN A 356 13.86 6.44 -32.54
C ASN A 356 12.80 5.34 -32.36
N PRO A 357 12.69 4.35 -33.25
CA PRO A 357 11.69 3.29 -33.13
C PRO A 357 12.01 2.24 -32.05
N TYR A 358 12.97 2.53 -31.17
CA TYR A 358 13.44 1.62 -30.11
C TYR A 358 13.31 2.20 -28.69
N PHE A 359 12.45 3.19 -28.49
CA PHE A 359 11.95 3.56 -27.16
C PHE A 359 10.43 3.68 -27.16
#